data_AF-A0A925DA66-F1
#
_entry.id   AF-A0A925DA66-F1
#
_cell.length_a   1.000
_cell.length_b   1.000
_cell.length_c   1.000
_cell.angle_alpha   90.00
_cell.angle_beta   90.00
_cell.angle_gamma   90.00
#
_symmetry.space_group_name_H-M   'P 1'
#
loop_
_entity.id
_entity.type
_entity.pdbx_description
1 polymer ?
#
loop_
_entity_poly.entity_id
_entity_poly.type
_entity_poly.pdbx_seq_one_letter_code
_entity_poly.pdbx_strand_id
1 'polypeptide(L)'
;MSLLTEERSRRRLAATEALSALSGRADAPHIVQRLDDGLSLLRNSLYTRLHAEVQGNYGKDSMLMPLSQALTEHRVKGEIEAFLVAEVLDELEHAALLPQPAQNRQWLLELRLAGRQDRAAQEARADHHFRLSSRDRQLEFSDRLEELLHEARLVPLVLYQLFPLAARAAGALAFGDHLRGGEIRNRQASLLPAITYCRNCHGRLLEVDESCRECGNPVWTIRWMTQAD
;
A
#
# COMPACT_ATOMS: atom_id res chain seq x y z
N MET A 1 -27.15 -4.05 3.16
CA MET A 1 -25.71 -3.92 2.84
C MET A 1 -25.50 -2.59 2.15
N SER A 2 -24.36 -1.92 2.36
CA SER A 2 -24.08 -0.63 1.71
C SER A 2 -23.73 -0.84 0.23
N LEU A 3 -24.10 0.09 -0.66
CA LEU A 3 -23.74 0.09 -2.08
C LEU A 3 -22.22 -0.08 -2.32
N LEU A 4 -21.40 0.44 -1.40
CA LEU A 4 -19.94 0.29 -1.45
C LEU A 4 -19.48 -1.16 -1.19
N THR A 5 -20.18 -1.89 -0.33
CA THR A 5 -19.90 -3.30 -0.05
C THR A 5 -20.25 -4.17 -1.25
N GLU A 6 -21.37 -3.88 -1.92
CA GLU A 6 -21.82 -4.62 -3.12
C GLU A 6 -20.86 -4.39 -4.30
N GLU A 7 -20.44 -3.15 -4.53
CA GLU A 7 -19.44 -2.84 -5.57
C GLU A 7 -18.11 -3.55 -5.31
N ARG A 8 -17.64 -3.54 -4.06
CA ARG A 8 -16.40 -4.23 -3.66
C ARG A 8 -16.50 -5.74 -3.89
N SER A 9 -17.62 -6.36 -3.50
CA SER A 9 -17.86 -7.79 -3.71
C SER A 9 -17.90 -8.15 -5.20
N ARG A 10 -18.59 -7.34 -6.03
CA ARG A 10 -18.65 -7.53 -7.49
C ARG A 10 -17.28 -7.48 -8.13
N ARG A 11 -16.47 -6.49 -7.75
CA ARG A 11 -15.10 -6.32 -8.24
C ARG A 11 -14.20 -7.50 -7.86
N ARG A 12 -14.30 -8.00 -6.62
CA ARG A 12 -13.57 -9.19 -6.16
C ARG A 12 -13.97 -10.44 -6.95
N LEU A 13 -15.27 -10.63 -7.22
CA LEU A 13 -15.75 -11.76 -8.00
C LEU A 13 -15.17 -11.73 -9.43
N ALA A 14 -15.29 -10.61 -10.13
CA ALA A 14 -14.74 -10.45 -11.48
C ALA A 14 -13.21 -10.65 -11.51
N ALA A 15 -12.48 -10.11 -10.54
CA ALA A 15 -11.04 -10.31 -10.42
C ALA A 15 -10.66 -11.76 -10.11
N THR A 16 -11.51 -12.51 -9.40
CA THR A 16 -11.29 -13.94 -9.10
C THR A 16 -11.42 -14.77 -10.36
N GLU A 17 -12.46 -14.53 -11.16
CA GLU A 17 -12.69 -15.20 -12.44
C GLU A 17 -11.53 -14.93 -13.40
N ALA A 18 -11.13 -13.65 -13.51
CA ALA A 18 -9.98 -13.25 -14.32
C ALA A 18 -8.68 -13.93 -13.86
N LEU A 19 -8.35 -13.91 -12.56
CA LEU A 19 -7.13 -14.55 -12.05
C LEU A 19 -7.13 -16.07 -12.29
N SER A 20 -8.29 -16.72 -12.10
CA SER A 20 -8.46 -18.16 -12.36
C SER A 20 -8.18 -18.48 -13.83
N ALA A 21 -8.70 -17.66 -14.76
CA ALA A 21 -8.43 -17.81 -16.19
C ALA A 21 -6.97 -17.54 -16.57
N LEU A 22 -6.33 -16.55 -15.94
CA LEU A 22 -4.95 -16.15 -16.23
C LEU A 22 -3.90 -17.17 -15.78
N SER A 23 -4.15 -17.84 -14.67
CA SER A 23 -3.13 -18.63 -13.95
C SER A 23 -3.51 -20.08 -13.72
N GLY A 24 -4.77 -20.47 -13.93
CA GLY A 24 -5.27 -21.81 -13.62
C GLY A 24 -5.31 -22.15 -12.13
N ARG A 25 -5.16 -21.14 -11.25
CA ARG A 25 -5.02 -21.33 -9.81
C ARG A 25 -6.37 -21.52 -9.11
N ALA A 26 -6.45 -22.56 -8.28
CA ALA A 26 -7.64 -22.85 -7.46
C ALA A 26 -7.80 -21.91 -6.24
N ASP A 27 -6.70 -21.27 -5.79
CA ASP A 27 -6.68 -20.35 -4.65
C ASP A 27 -6.94 -18.89 -5.05
N ALA A 28 -7.33 -18.62 -6.29
CA ALA A 28 -7.63 -17.27 -6.79
C ALA A 28 -8.57 -16.44 -5.90
N PRO A 29 -9.67 -16.98 -5.31
CA PRO A 29 -10.52 -16.21 -4.41
C PRO A 29 -9.78 -15.68 -3.17
N HIS A 30 -8.89 -16.49 -2.60
CA HIS A 30 -8.11 -16.12 -1.43
C HIS A 30 -7.06 -15.06 -1.76
N ILE A 31 -6.38 -15.20 -2.91
CA ILE A 31 -5.39 -14.22 -3.39
C ILE A 31 -6.05 -12.86 -3.58
N VAL A 32 -7.19 -12.81 -4.28
CA VAL A 32 -7.93 -11.58 -4.55
C VAL A 32 -8.40 -10.91 -3.25
N GLN A 33 -8.94 -11.69 -2.32
CA GLN A 33 -9.37 -11.18 -1.02
C GLN A 33 -8.17 -10.59 -0.25
N ARG A 34 -7.08 -11.35 -0.10
CA ARG A 34 -5.87 -10.92 0.62
C ARG A 34 -5.30 -9.65 0.02
N LEU A 35 -5.10 -9.57 -1.30
CA LEU A 35 -4.62 -8.35 -1.96
C LEU A 35 -5.55 -7.16 -1.70
N ASP A 36 -6.85 -7.33 -1.90
CA ASP A 36 -7.77 -6.21 -1.77
C ASP A 36 -7.89 -5.71 -0.32
N ASP A 37 -7.84 -6.60 0.67
CA ASP A 37 -7.82 -6.24 2.10
C ASP A 37 -6.49 -5.61 2.50
N GLY A 38 -5.36 -6.23 2.18
CA GLY A 38 -4.04 -5.74 2.56
C GLY A 38 -3.69 -4.39 1.94
N LEU A 39 -3.92 -4.21 0.64
CA LEU A 39 -3.64 -2.92 0.00
C LEU A 39 -4.57 -1.82 0.54
N SER A 40 -5.81 -2.16 0.90
CA SER A 40 -6.70 -1.21 1.57
C SER A 40 -6.20 -0.84 2.97
N LEU A 41 -5.70 -1.82 3.73
CA LEU A 41 -5.08 -1.60 5.04
C LEU A 41 -3.85 -0.70 4.91
N LEU A 42 -2.94 -0.99 3.98
CA LEU A 42 -1.73 -0.20 3.73
C LEU A 42 -2.07 1.24 3.35
N ARG A 43 -2.99 1.43 2.41
CA ARG A 43 -3.43 2.76 1.97
C ARG A 43 -3.98 3.59 3.12
N ASN A 44 -4.89 3.00 3.90
CA ASN A 44 -5.52 3.70 5.01
C ASN A 44 -4.51 3.97 6.13
N SER A 45 -3.63 3.00 6.43
CA SER A 45 -2.60 3.15 7.47
C SER A 45 -1.61 4.25 7.13
N LEU A 46 -1.10 4.29 5.90
CA LEU A 46 -0.19 5.36 5.47
C LEU A 46 -0.88 6.72 5.55
N TYR A 47 -2.10 6.87 5.04
CA TYR A 47 -2.84 8.12 5.17
C TYR A 47 -2.99 8.57 6.63
N THR A 48 -3.31 7.63 7.54
CA THR A 48 -3.36 7.91 8.98
C THR A 48 -2.02 8.40 9.53
N ARG A 49 -0.89 7.82 9.10
CA ARG A 49 0.45 8.29 9.51
C ARG A 49 0.73 9.69 8.99
N LEU A 50 0.47 9.94 7.71
CA LEU A 50 0.75 11.22 7.07
C LEU A 50 -0.10 12.38 7.62
N HIS A 51 -1.33 12.10 8.04
CA HIS A 51 -2.26 13.14 8.47
C HIS A 51 -2.52 13.13 9.98
N ALA A 52 -3.19 12.09 10.48
CA ALA A 52 -3.69 12.09 11.86
C ALA A 52 -2.55 12.04 12.89
N GLU A 53 -1.50 11.27 12.64
CA GLU A 53 -0.36 11.21 13.56
C GLU A 53 0.51 12.46 13.51
N VAL A 54 0.69 13.06 12.33
CA VAL A 54 1.41 14.33 12.23
C VAL A 54 0.67 15.40 13.03
N GLN A 55 -0.65 15.52 12.87
CA GLN A 55 -1.45 16.47 13.64
C GLN A 55 -1.39 16.19 15.15
N GLY A 56 -1.35 14.93 15.55
CA GLY A 56 -1.24 14.53 16.95
C GLY A 56 0.13 14.82 17.58
N ASN A 57 1.22 14.69 16.82
CA ASN A 57 2.59 14.87 17.34
C ASN A 57 3.11 16.31 17.19
N TYR A 58 2.71 17.03 16.14
CA TYR A 58 3.26 18.34 15.79
C TYR A 58 2.22 19.47 15.84
N GLY A 59 0.95 19.15 16.11
CA GLY A 59 -0.14 20.11 16.13
C GLY A 59 -0.78 20.35 14.76
N LYS A 60 -1.84 21.16 14.75
CA LYS A 60 -2.55 21.55 13.51
C LYS A 60 -2.02 22.90 13.03
N ASP A 61 -1.52 22.94 11.80
CA ASP A 61 -1.28 24.22 11.13
C ASP A 61 -2.60 24.74 10.53
N SER A 62 -3.28 25.60 11.29
CA SER A 62 -4.55 26.19 10.88
C SER A 62 -4.43 27.08 9.63
N MET A 63 -3.22 27.53 9.25
CA MET A 63 -3.03 28.37 8.06
C MET A 63 -2.97 27.59 6.75
N LEU A 64 -2.79 26.26 6.82
CA LEU A 64 -2.65 25.39 5.64
C LEU A 64 -3.79 24.38 5.50
N MET A 65 -4.91 24.58 6.20
CA MET A 65 -6.04 23.67 6.09
C MET A 65 -6.63 23.67 4.68
N PRO A 66 -6.84 22.49 4.07
CA PRO A 66 -7.41 22.40 2.74
C PRO A 66 -8.85 22.90 2.75
N LEU A 67 -9.26 23.52 1.63
CA LEU A 67 -10.64 23.97 1.41
C LEU A 67 -11.67 22.82 1.57
N SER A 68 -11.25 21.58 1.31
CA SER A 68 -12.05 20.38 1.58
C SER A 68 -11.15 19.23 2.01
N GLN A 69 -11.24 18.83 3.28
CA GLN A 69 -10.53 17.67 3.82
C GLN A 69 -10.91 16.39 3.08
N ALA A 70 -12.17 16.21 2.71
CA ALA A 70 -12.65 15.04 1.98
C ALA A 70 -12.02 14.93 0.57
N LEU A 71 -11.86 16.05 -0.13
CA LEU A 71 -11.22 16.07 -1.44
C LEU A 71 -9.71 15.80 -1.32
N THR A 72 -9.03 16.39 -0.33
CA THR A 72 -7.62 16.11 -0.06
C THR A 72 -7.41 14.65 0.29
N GLU A 73 -8.21 14.09 1.20
CA GLU A 73 -8.16 12.67 1.54
C GLU A 73 -8.33 11.78 0.32
N HIS A 74 -9.33 12.08 -0.52
CA HIS A 74 -9.59 11.33 -1.74
C HIS A 74 -8.38 11.36 -2.69
N ARG A 75 -7.79 12.54 -2.92
CA ARG A 75 -6.61 12.70 -3.78
C ARG A 75 -5.38 11.99 -3.24
N VAL A 76 -5.09 12.16 -1.95
CA VAL A 76 -3.95 11.51 -1.29
C VAL A 76 -4.11 9.98 -1.32
N LYS A 77 -5.29 9.47 -0.98
CA LYS A 77 -5.57 8.02 -1.04
C LYS A 77 -5.53 7.49 -2.47
N GLY A 78 -5.90 8.29 -3.47
CA GLY A 78 -5.72 7.98 -4.88
C GLY A 78 -4.24 7.80 -5.22
N GLU A 79 -3.40 8.77 -4.88
CA GLU A 79 -1.95 8.70 -5.12
C GLU A 79 -1.30 7.48 -4.41
N ILE A 80 -1.66 7.23 -3.15
CA ILE A 80 -1.20 6.03 -2.42
C ILE A 80 -1.64 4.75 -3.13
N GLU A 81 -2.87 4.69 -3.65
CA GLU A 81 -3.38 3.52 -4.37
C GLU A 81 -2.60 3.28 -5.68
N ALA A 82 -2.38 4.33 -6.47
CA ALA A 82 -1.62 4.24 -7.72
C ALA A 82 -0.19 3.73 -7.48
N PHE A 83 0.46 4.25 -6.42
CA PHE A 83 1.79 3.81 -6.01
C PHE A 83 1.80 2.34 -5.54
N LEU A 84 0.83 1.93 -4.71
CA LEU A 84 0.69 0.54 -4.24
C LEU A 84 0.53 -0.44 -5.40
N VAL A 85 -0.30 -0.10 -6.40
CA VAL A 85 -0.48 -0.92 -7.60
C VAL A 85 0.85 -1.11 -8.33
N ALA A 86 1.61 -0.04 -8.54
CA ALA A 86 2.91 -0.11 -9.22
C ALA A 86 3.93 -0.97 -8.45
N GLU A 87 4.00 -0.84 -7.12
CA GLU A 87 4.90 -1.65 -6.29
C GLU A 87 4.54 -3.13 -6.28
N VAL A 88 3.25 -3.45 -6.25
CA VAL A 88 2.81 -4.85 -6.34
C VAL A 88 3.10 -5.41 -7.72
N LEU A 89 2.83 -4.68 -8.81
CA LEU A 89 3.15 -5.16 -10.16
C LEU A 89 4.63 -5.44 -10.34
N ASP A 90 5.50 -4.55 -9.86
CA ASP A 90 6.95 -4.74 -9.86
C ASP A 90 7.34 -6.03 -9.13
N GLU A 91 6.72 -6.31 -7.98
CA GLU A 91 6.98 -7.54 -7.24
C GLU A 91 6.43 -8.79 -7.95
N LEU A 92 5.23 -8.73 -8.54
CA LEU A 92 4.66 -9.86 -9.28
C LEU A 92 5.52 -10.23 -10.49
N GLU A 93 6.06 -9.24 -11.20
CA GLU A 93 6.97 -9.46 -12.32
C GLU A 93 8.33 -9.99 -11.85
N HIS A 94 8.91 -9.38 -10.82
CA HIS A 94 10.21 -9.80 -10.29
C HIS A 94 10.19 -11.21 -9.72
N ALA A 95 9.14 -11.59 -9.00
CA ALA A 95 8.97 -12.93 -8.43
C ALA A 95 8.37 -13.95 -9.42
N ALA A 96 8.06 -13.51 -10.66
CA ALA A 96 7.43 -14.33 -11.69
C ALA A 96 6.16 -15.07 -11.19
N LEU A 97 5.38 -14.42 -10.32
CA LEU A 97 4.21 -15.02 -9.67
C LEU A 97 3.05 -15.27 -10.64
N LEU A 98 3.07 -14.59 -11.79
CA LEU A 98 2.08 -14.73 -12.85
C LEU A 98 2.74 -14.66 -14.24
N PRO A 99 2.29 -15.46 -15.22
CA PRO A 99 3.00 -15.66 -16.48
C PRO A 99 2.82 -14.55 -17.53
N GLN A 100 1.83 -13.67 -17.41
CA GLN A 100 1.43 -12.74 -18.48
C GLN A 100 1.45 -11.27 -18.01
N PRO A 101 2.62 -10.59 -18.00
CA PRO A 101 2.79 -9.26 -17.39
C PRO A 101 1.74 -8.22 -17.77
N ALA A 102 1.43 -8.08 -19.06
CA ALA A 102 0.43 -7.12 -19.54
C ALA A 102 -0.98 -7.43 -19.01
N GLN A 103 -1.35 -8.71 -18.92
CA GLN A 103 -2.65 -9.12 -18.40
C GLN A 103 -2.70 -9.04 -16.88
N ASN A 104 -1.59 -9.31 -16.19
CA ASN A 104 -1.45 -9.14 -14.74
C ASN A 104 -1.70 -7.68 -14.34
N ARG A 105 -1.12 -6.75 -15.11
CA ARG A 105 -1.33 -5.32 -14.94
C ARG A 105 -2.77 -4.92 -15.09
N GLN A 106 -3.42 -5.32 -16.20
CA GLN A 106 -4.84 -5.03 -16.38
C GLN A 106 -5.68 -5.60 -15.24
N TRP A 107 -5.43 -6.85 -14.85
CA TRP A 107 -6.14 -7.51 -13.76
C TRP A 107 -6.03 -6.75 -12.42
N LEU A 108 -4.82 -6.32 -12.03
CA LEU A 108 -4.65 -5.60 -10.77
C LEU A 108 -5.28 -4.20 -10.81
N LEU A 109 -5.20 -3.51 -11.96
CA LEU A 109 -5.87 -2.22 -12.16
C LEU A 109 -7.39 -2.38 -12.03
N GLU A 110 -7.99 -3.39 -12.66
CA GLU A 110 -9.43 -3.69 -12.50
C GLU A 110 -9.77 -4.01 -11.03
N LEU A 111 -8.97 -4.84 -10.36
CA LEU A 111 -9.20 -5.17 -8.95
C LEU A 111 -9.17 -3.95 -8.03
N ARG A 112 -8.34 -2.94 -8.31
CA ARG A 112 -8.14 -1.80 -7.39
C ARG A 112 -8.88 -0.54 -7.78
N LEU A 113 -9.09 -0.30 -9.07
CA LEU A 113 -9.54 0.97 -9.63
C LEU A 113 -10.89 0.89 -10.36
N ALA A 114 -11.43 -0.32 -10.63
CA ALA A 114 -12.76 -0.43 -11.24
C ALA A 114 -13.84 0.22 -10.36
N GLY A 115 -14.79 0.89 -11.04
CA GLY A 115 -15.91 1.58 -10.41
C GLY A 115 -15.60 2.96 -9.81
N ARG A 116 -14.33 3.41 -9.85
CA ARG A 116 -13.96 4.75 -9.36
C ARG A 116 -14.29 5.84 -10.38
N GLN A 117 -14.73 6.99 -9.88
CA GLN A 117 -15.03 8.15 -10.74
C GLN A 117 -13.78 8.69 -11.45
N ASP A 118 -12.62 8.61 -10.80
CA ASP A 118 -11.32 9.08 -11.30
C ASP A 118 -10.46 7.97 -11.92
N ARG A 119 -11.08 6.84 -12.29
CA ARG A 119 -10.39 5.61 -12.75
C ARG A 119 -9.30 5.88 -13.78
N ALA A 120 -9.59 6.59 -14.88
CA ALA A 120 -8.64 6.83 -15.96
C ALA A 120 -7.40 7.61 -15.48
N ALA A 121 -7.58 8.58 -14.59
CA ALA A 121 -6.48 9.33 -14.01
C ALA A 121 -5.62 8.47 -13.07
N GLN A 122 -6.26 7.62 -12.26
CA GLN A 122 -5.56 6.69 -11.36
C GLN A 122 -4.80 5.60 -12.12
N GLU A 123 -5.37 5.07 -13.20
CA GLU A 123 -4.69 4.12 -14.08
C GLU A 123 -3.45 4.78 -14.71
N ALA A 124 -3.59 5.99 -15.25
CA ALA A 124 -2.46 6.73 -15.79
C ALA A 124 -1.36 7.02 -14.75
N ARG A 125 -1.74 7.30 -13.49
CA ARG A 125 -0.77 7.49 -12.39
C ARG A 125 -0.08 6.19 -12.00
N ALA A 126 -0.81 5.08 -11.87
CA ALA A 126 -0.21 3.77 -11.57
C ALA A 126 0.76 3.35 -12.68
N ASP A 127 0.37 3.59 -13.92
CA ASP A 127 1.16 3.34 -15.11
C ASP A 127 2.44 4.16 -15.18
N HIS A 128 2.35 5.44 -14.82
CA HIS A 128 3.49 6.33 -14.71
C HIS A 128 4.48 5.82 -13.65
N HIS A 129 4.00 5.55 -12.44
CA HIS A 129 4.83 5.00 -11.36
C HIS A 129 5.52 3.71 -11.78
N PHE A 130 4.78 2.79 -12.40
CA PHE A 130 5.32 1.49 -12.82
C PHE A 130 6.49 1.61 -13.81
N ARG A 131 6.51 2.64 -14.66
CA ARG A 131 7.60 2.88 -15.62
C ARG A 131 8.86 3.48 -15.00
N LEU A 132 8.76 4.03 -13.79
CA LEU A 132 9.90 4.58 -13.07
C LEU A 132 10.71 3.46 -12.42
N SER A 133 12.02 3.71 -12.27
CA SER A 133 12.88 2.89 -11.43
C SER A 133 12.37 2.90 -9.98
N SER A 134 12.69 1.87 -9.19
CA SER A 134 12.24 1.80 -7.79
C SER A 134 12.60 3.06 -6.98
N ARG A 135 13.79 3.63 -7.21
CA ARG A 135 14.25 4.85 -6.54
C ARG A 135 13.50 6.09 -7.03
N ASP A 136 13.37 6.28 -8.34
CA ASP A 136 12.71 7.47 -8.90
C ASP A 136 11.22 7.49 -8.55
N ARG A 137 10.59 6.31 -8.55
CA ARG A 137 9.21 6.12 -8.14
C ARG A 137 8.97 6.51 -6.68
N GLN A 138 9.89 6.11 -5.80
CA GLN A 138 9.83 6.47 -4.38
C GLN A 138 9.95 7.98 -4.19
N LEU A 139 10.90 8.63 -4.88
CA LEU A 139 11.12 10.08 -4.80
C LEU A 139 9.90 10.84 -5.32
N GLU A 140 9.39 10.48 -6.50
CA GLU A 140 8.20 11.14 -7.03
C GLU A 140 6.98 10.93 -6.13
N PHE A 141 6.84 9.73 -5.54
CA PHE A 141 5.77 9.46 -4.61
C PHE A 141 5.84 10.34 -3.36
N SER A 142 7.02 10.50 -2.74
CA SER A 142 7.17 11.38 -1.58
C SER A 142 6.88 12.83 -1.96
N ASP A 143 7.46 13.34 -3.05
CA ASP A 143 7.26 14.71 -3.52
C ASP A 143 5.78 14.99 -3.76
N ARG A 144 5.10 14.06 -4.43
CA ARG A 144 3.68 14.21 -4.73
C ARG A 144 2.80 14.18 -3.49
N LEU A 145 3.14 13.36 -2.49
CA LEU A 145 2.42 13.36 -1.22
C LEU A 145 2.60 14.68 -0.47
N GLU A 146 3.80 15.24 -0.47
CA GLU A 146 4.08 16.54 0.16
C GLU A 146 3.39 17.72 -0.55
N GLU A 147 3.18 17.62 -1.86
CA GLU A 147 2.36 18.57 -2.62
C GLU A 147 0.86 18.46 -2.27
N LEU A 148 0.35 17.23 -2.17
CA LEU A 148 -1.08 16.99 -1.91
C LEU A 148 -1.46 17.20 -0.45
N LEU A 149 -0.52 16.97 0.47
CA LEU A 149 -0.69 17.00 1.91
C LEU A 149 0.56 17.55 2.57
N HIS A 150 0.52 18.82 3.00
CA HIS A 150 1.68 19.49 3.56
C HIS A 150 2.24 18.79 4.80
N GLU A 151 1.36 18.18 5.62
CA GLU A 151 1.73 17.39 6.80
C GLU A 151 2.69 16.23 6.47
N ALA A 152 2.66 15.73 5.24
CA ALA A 152 3.56 14.66 4.81
C ALA A 152 5.04 15.05 4.93
N ARG A 153 5.38 16.35 4.86
CA ARG A 153 6.75 16.86 5.05
C ARG A 153 7.33 16.61 6.43
N LEU A 154 6.47 16.35 7.42
CA LEU A 154 6.85 16.15 8.82
C LEU A 154 7.02 14.68 9.18
N VAL A 155 6.77 13.75 8.25
CA VAL A 155 6.94 12.32 8.52
C VAL A 155 8.42 11.91 8.40
N PRO A 156 8.87 10.94 9.22
CA PRO A 156 10.23 10.42 9.10
C PRO A 156 10.50 9.85 7.70
N LEU A 157 11.62 10.23 7.08
CA LEU A 157 12.00 9.77 5.73
C LEU A 157 12.03 8.24 5.60
N VAL A 158 12.38 7.54 6.68
CA VAL A 158 12.37 6.07 6.73
C VAL A 158 10.99 5.47 6.43
N LEU A 159 9.89 6.19 6.69
CA LEU A 159 8.55 5.74 6.31
C LEU A 159 8.42 5.54 4.80
N TYR A 160 8.94 6.47 4.01
CA TYR A 160 8.95 6.38 2.54
C TYR A 160 9.85 5.24 2.04
N GLN A 161 10.83 4.80 2.84
CA GLN A 161 11.69 3.65 2.55
C GLN A 161 11.03 2.32 2.91
N LEU A 162 10.27 2.28 4.01
CA LEU A 162 9.62 1.07 4.50
C LEU A 162 8.32 0.76 3.77
N PHE A 163 7.59 1.78 3.32
CA PHE A 163 6.26 1.61 2.71
C PHE A 163 6.26 0.83 1.38
N PRO A 164 7.18 1.07 0.43
CA PRO A 164 7.27 0.26 -0.79
C PRO A 164 7.52 -1.22 -0.46
N LEU A 165 8.38 -1.50 0.53
CA LEU A 165 8.62 -2.86 1.00
C LEU A 165 7.37 -3.49 1.64
N ALA A 166 6.54 -2.72 2.34
CA ALA A 166 5.27 -3.22 2.86
C ALA A 166 4.30 -3.63 1.74
N ALA A 167 4.25 -2.83 0.65
CA ALA A 167 3.43 -3.14 -0.52
C ALA A 167 3.88 -4.44 -1.21
N ARG A 168 5.19 -4.60 -1.44
CA ARG A 168 5.78 -5.81 -2.02
C ARG A 168 5.54 -7.04 -1.14
N ALA A 169 5.74 -6.91 0.17
CA ALA A 169 5.48 -8.00 1.12
C ALA A 169 4.01 -8.44 1.11
N ALA A 170 3.06 -7.49 1.05
CA ALA A 170 1.64 -7.79 0.91
C ALA A 170 1.34 -8.52 -0.41
N GLY A 171 1.99 -8.11 -1.50
CA GLY A 171 1.93 -8.81 -2.79
C GLY A 171 2.40 -10.27 -2.68
N ALA A 172 3.62 -10.50 -2.19
CA ALA A 172 4.18 -11.84 -2.02
C ALA A 172 3.31 -12.75 -1.13
N LEU A 173 2.91 -12.24 0.04
CA LEU A 173 2.07 -12.99 0.98
C LEU A 173 0.68 -13.32 0.44
N ALA A 174 0.09 -12.43 -0.37
CA ALA A 174 -1.22 -12.71 -0.95
C ALA A 174 -1.17 -13.92 -1.89
N PHE A 175 -0.04 -14.15 -2.56
CA PHE A 175 0.22 -15.33 -3.40
C PHE A 175 0.77 -16.54 -2.62
N GLY A 176 0.90 -16.43 -1.29
CA GLY A 176 1.41 -17.49 -0.42
C GLY A 176 2.93 -17.61 -0.38
N ASP A 177 3.67 -16.64 -0.93
CA ASP A 177 5.13 -16.65 -0.91
C ASP A 177 5.66 -16.03 0.40
N HIS A 178 5.56 -16.82 1.48
CA HIS A 178 6.02 -16.43 2.81
C HIS A 178 7.55 -16.29 2.89
N LEU A 179 8.30 -17.04 2.07
CA LEU A 179 9.76 -16.94 2.03
C LEU A 179 10.17 -15.56 1.51
N ARG A 180 9.61 -15.16 0.36
CA ARG A 180 9.85 -13.84 -0.21
C ARG A 180 9.37 -12.71 0.69
N GLY A 181 8.19 -12.86 1.29
CA GLY A 181 7.71 -11.91 2.30
C GLY A 181 8.70 -11.77 3.48
N GLY A 182 9.31 -12.88 3.91
CA GLY A 182 10.35 -12.90 4.96
C GLY A 182 11.63 -12.17 4.55
N GLU A 183 12.09 -12.35 3.31
CA GLU A 183 13.24 -11.60 2.77
C GLU A 183 12.97 -10.09 2.77
N ILE A 184 11.78 -9.68 2.31
CA ILE A 184 11.37 -8.28 2.30
C ILE A 184 11.30 -7.73 3.73
N ARG A 185 10.80 -8.52 4.68
CA ARG A 185 10.80 -8.16 6.11
C ARG A 185 12.21 -7.96 6.66
N ASN A 186 13.15 -8.82 6.30
CA ASN A 186 14.56 -8.67 6.70
C ASN A 186 15.17 -7.39 6.14
N ARG A 187 14.81 -7.00 4.91
CA ARG A 187 15.21 -5.69 4.34
C ARG A 187 14.61 -4.54 5.15
N GLN A 188 13.33 -4.59 5.52
CA GLN A 188 12.73 -3.58 6.40
C GLN A 188 13.48 -3.49 7.74
N ALA A 189 13.86 -4.63 8.33
CA ALA A 189 14.62 -4.67 9.57
C ALA A 189 16.04 -4.10 9.41
N SER A 190 16.67 -4.25 8.25
CA SER A 190 17.96 -3.62 7.97
C SER A 190 17.89 -2.10 7.85
N LEU A 191 16.74 -1.56 7.41
CA LEU A 191 16.52 -0.11 7.30
C LEU A 191 16.15 0.53 8.63
N LEU A 192 15.36 -0.19 9.45
CA LEU A 192 14.96 0.27 10.78
C LEU A 192 15.01 -0.92 11.76
N PRO A 193 16.18 -1.21 12.39
CA PRO A 193 16.33 -2.36 13.30
C PRO A 193 15.32 -2.36 14.46
N ALA A 194 14.93 -1.16 14.90
CA ALA A 194 13.93 -0.94 15.93
C ALA A 194 12.57 -1.61 15.69
N ILE A 195 12.23 -1.98 14.44
CA ILE A 195 10.97 -2.69 14.18
C ILE A 195 10.91 -4.05 14.88
N THR A 196 12.07 -4.64 15.19
CA THR A 196 12.19 -5.95 15.85
C THR A 196 11.95 -5.87 17.37
N TYR A 197 12.00 -4.68 17.95
CA TYR A 197 11.89 -4.47 19.40
C TYR A 197 10.44 -4.44 19.90
N CYS A 198 9.45 -4.47 19.01
CA CYS A 198 8.03 -4.49 19.38
C CYS A 198 7.71 -5.73 20.22
N ARG A 199 7.18 -5.54 21.42
CA ARG A 199 6.90 -6.65 22.34
C ARG A 199 5.71 -7.50 21.90
N ASN A 200 4.79 -6.94 21.11
CA ASN A 200 3.65 -7.67 20.61
C ASN A 200 3.92 -8.44 19.32
N CYS A 201 4.58 -7.83 18.32
CA CYS A 201 4.82 -8.50 17.03
C CYS A 201 6.25 -8.99 16.83
N HIS A 202 7.23 -8.55 17.63
CA HIS A 202 8.65 -8.88 17.47
C HIS A 202 9.20 -8.61 16.06
N GLY A 203 8.64 -7.62 15.36
CA GLY A 203 8.96 -7.33 13.96
C GLY A 203 8.58 -8.44 12.98
N ARG A 204 7.76 -9.42 13.39
CA ARG A 204 7.36 -10.54 12.52
C ARG A 204 6.61 -10.05 11.29
N LEU A 205 6.75 -10.81 10.21
CA LEU A 205 5.86 -10.68 9.07
C LEU A 205 4.45 -11.09 9.51
N LEU A 206 3.50 -10.18 9.39
CA LEU A 206 2.09 -10.43 9.70
C LEU A 206 1.35 -10.92 8.45
N GLU A 207 0.16 -11.49 8.63
CA GLU A 207 -0.73 -11.78 7.51
C GLU A 207 -1.15 -10.47 6.80
N VAL A 208 -1.58 -10.60 5.54
CA VAL A 208 -1.77 -9.46 4.62
C VAL A 208 -2.75 -8.40 5.14
N ASP A 209 -3.77 -8.82 5.88
CA ASP A 209 -4.84 -7.99 6.43
C ASP A 209 -4.66 -7.67 7.93
N GLU A 210 -3.52 -8.04 8.51
CA GLU A 210 -3.22 -7.79 9.90
C GLU A 210 -2.42 -6.50 10.12
N SER A 211 -2.62 -5.88 11.29
CA SER A 211 -1.74 -4.84 11.78
C SER A 211 -1.43 -5.00 13.26
N CYS A 212 -0.20 -4.64 13.65
CA CYS A 212 0.19 -4.63 15.05
C CYS A 212 -0.36 -3.38 15.73
N ARG A 213 -1.15 -3.58 16.79
CA ARG A 213 -1.75 -2.49 17.58
C ARG A 213 -0.74 -1.63 18.34
N GLU A 214 0.45 -2.17 18.62
CA GLU A 214 1.49 -1.48 19.40
C GLU A 214 2.37 -0.59 18.51
N CYS A 215 3.01 -1.18 17.49
CA CYS A 215 3.98 -0.47 16.65
C CYS A 215 3.44 -0.02 15.29
N GLY A 216 2.26 -0.51 14.87
CA GLY A 216 1.65 -0.18 13.58
C GLY A 216 2.09 -1.02 12.38
N ASN A 217 2.96 -2.02 12.55
CA ASN A 217 3.38 -2.97 11.50
C ASN A 217 2.16 -3.43 10.69
N PRO A 218 2.15 -3.36 9.34
CA PRO A 218 3.28 -3.10 8.43
C PRO A 218 3.57 -1.63 8.09
N VAL A 219 2.80 -0.67 8.60
CA VAL A 219 3.05 0.77 8.43
C VAL A 219 3.26 1.40 9.80
N TRP A 220 4.50 1.41 10.25
CA TRP A 220 4.89 1.83 11.60
C TRP A 220 4.40 3.23 11.95
N THR A 221 4.05 3.42 13.21
CA THR A 221 3.60 4.71 13.73
C THR A 221 4.80 5.67 13.78
N ILE A 222 4.55 6.97 13.60
CA ILE A 222 5.57 8.02 13.71
C ILE A 222 6.24 7.92 15.07
N ARG A 223 5.44 7.75 16.13
CA ARG A 223 5.94 7.55 17.49
C ARG A 223 6.96 6.41 17.57
N TRP A 224 6.69 5.27 16.92
CA TRP A 224 7.64 4.15 16.94
C TRP A 224 8.94 4.48 16.21
N MET A 225 8.84 5.19 15.08
CA MET A 225 9.99 5.55 14.26
C MET A 225 10.86 6.67 14.87
N THR A 226 10.31 7.48 15.79
CA THR A 226 11.03 8.60 16.42
C THR A 226 11.46 8.35 17.87
N GLN A 227 10.93 7.31 18.52
CA GLN A 227 11.28 6.98 19.92
C GLN A 227 12.30 5.86 20.06
N ALA A 228 12.59 5.12 18.98
CA ALA A 228 13.50 4.01 19.02
C ALA A 228 14.94 4.45 18.73
N ASP A 229 15.51 5.19 19.67
CA ASP A 229 16.95 5.42 19.84
C ASP A 229 17.39 4.87 21.20
#